data_AF-A0A395N7T7-F1
#
_entry.id   AF-A0A395N7T7-F1
#
_cell.length_a   1.000
_cell.length_b   1.000
_cell.length_c   1.000
_cell.angle_alpha   90.00
_cell.angle_beta   90.00
_cell.angle_gamma   90.00
#
_symmetry.space_group_name_H-M   'P 1'
#
loop_
_entity.id
_entity.type
_entity.pdbx_description
1 polymer ?
#
loop_
_entity_poly.entity_id
_entity_poly.type
_entity_poly.pdbx_seq_one_letter_code
_entity_poly.pdbx_strand_id
1 'polypeptide(L)'
;QRFLRAEKEMEEELRDVVTEANALAPNWGPIIFQSAHEIAANTKLRQRLEEIQAQTDAEKAWWEKKRGQIQAEFMKELEESEKGSTKDGNEDDAVVVDSPSKKSGKK
;
A
#
# COMPACT_ATOMS: atom_id res chain seq x y z
N GLN A 1 -16.52 -6.75 40.37
CA GLN A 1 -15.62 -6.76 41.56
C GLN A 1 -14.15 -6.56 41.14
N ARG A 2 -13.55 -7.38 40.26
CA ARG A 2 -12.14 -7.19 39.84
C ARG A 2 -11.88 -5.93 38.98
N PHE A 3 -12.74 -5.65 38.00
CA PHE A 3 -12.61 -4.46 37.15
C PHE A 3 -12.67 -3.16 37.93
N LEU A 4 -13.63 -3.03 38.87
CA LEU A 4 -13.73 -1.84 39.74
C LEU A 4 -12.49 -1.64 40.63
N ARG A 5 -11.86 -2.73 41.07
CA ARG A 5 -10.58 -2.63 41.79
C ARG A 5 -9.47 -2.14 40.86
N ALA A 6 -9.35 -2.73 39.67
CA ALA A 6 -8.35 -2.34 38.68
C ALA A 6 -8.53 -0.88 38.22
N GLU A 7 -9.78 -0.43 38.08
CA GLU A 7 -10.11 0.97 37.75
C GLU A 7 -9.67 1.91 38.87
N LYS A 8 -9.97 1.57 40.13
CA LYS A 8 -9.54 2.37 41.28
C LYS A 8 -8.02 2.45 41.40
N GLU A 9 -7.34 1.31 41.23
CA GLU A 9 -5.88 1.24 41.24
C GLU A 9 -5.29 2.10 40.11
N MET A 10 -5.87 2.04 38.91
CA MET A 10 -5.47 2.89 37.79
C MET A 10 -5.69 4.39 38.09
N GLU A 11 -6.82 4.78 38.68
CA GLU A 11 -7.05 6.18 39.07
C GLU A 11 -6.04 6.68 40.11
N GLU A 12 -5.67 5.83 41.08
CA GLU A 12 -4.65 6.14 42.09
C GLU A 12 -3.28 6.36 41.43
N GLU A 13 -2.87 5.46 40.54
CA GLU A 13 -1.63 5.58 39.74
C GLU A 13 -1.62 6.85 38.86
N LEU A 14 -2.74 7.19 38.21
CA LEU A 14 -2.84 8.39 37.39
C LEU A 14 -2.66 9.67 38.22
N ARG A 15 -3.18 9.71 39.46
CA ARG A 15 -2.98 10.84 40.38
C ARG A 15 -1.53 10.97 40.84
N ASP A 16 -0.87 9.84 41.08
CA ASP A 16 0.54 9.82 41.48
C ASP A 16 1.42 10.39 40.37
N VAL A 17 1.23 9.93 39.13
CA VAL A 17 1.94 10.45 37.94
C VAL A 17 1.76 11.97 37.76
N VAL A 18 0.56 12.51 37.99
CA VAL A 18 0.32 13.97 37.92
C VAL A 18 1.09 14.71 39.01
N THR A 19 1.17 14.13 40.20
CA THR A 19 1.88 14.71 41.35
C THR A 19 3.39 14.70 41.10
N GLU A 20 3.93 13.57 40.64
CA GLU A 20 5.34 13.43 40.26
C GLU A 20 5.72 14.35 39.09
N ALA A 21 4.87 14.44 38.06
CA ALA A 21 5.08 15.34 36.94
C ALA A 21 5.18 16.80 37.40
N ASN A 22 4.28 17.23 38.30
CA ASN A 22 4.34 18.58 38.85
C ASN A 22 5.57 18.80 39.76
N ALA A 23 6.08 17.75 40.40
CA ALA A 23 7.31 17.81 41.18
C ALA A 23 8.56 17.94 40.28
N LEU A 24 8.55 17.30 39.11
CA LEU A 24 9.62 17.41 38.10
C LEU A 24 9.60 18.75 37.37
N ALA A 25 8.41 19.23 37.01
CA ALA A 25 8.21 20.50 36.33
C ALA A 25 6.86 21.13 36.73
N PRO A 26 6.85 22.36 37.28
CA PRO A 26 5.60 23.03 37.63
C PRO A 26 4.65 23.12 36.44
N ASN A 27 3.36 22.85 36.68
CA ASN A 27 2.28 22.85 35.66
C ASN A 27 2.39 21.76 34.58
N TRP A 28 3.22 20.73 34.76
CA TRP A 28 3.30 19.63 33.79
C TRP A 28 2.14 18.62 33.92
N GLY A 29 1.64 18.40 35.14
CA GLY A 29 0.59 17.41 35.43
C GLY A 29 -0.69 17.54 34.57
N PRO A 30 -1.22 18.74 34.29
CA PRO A 30 -2.38 18.89 33.40
C PRO A 30 -2.16 18.46 31.95
N ILE A 31 -0.91 18.50 31.45
CA ILE A 31 -0.61 18.27 30.02
C ILE A 31 0.10 16.93 29.76
N ILE A 32 0.59 16.25 30.79
CA ILE A 32 1.36 15.00 30.64
C ILE A 32 0.55 13.91 29.94
N PHE A 33 -0.71 13.70 30.32
CA PHE A 33 -1.56 12.67 29.71
C PHE A 33 -2.06 13.05 28.32
N GLN A 34 -2.26 14.34 28.04
CA GLN A 34 -2.54 14.81 26.69
C GLN A 34 -1.37 14.46 25.76
N SER A 35 -0.16 14.79 26.19
CA SER A 35 1.07 14.50 25.44
C SER A 35 1.30 12.98 25.29
N ALA A 36 1.12 12.20 26.36
CA ALA A 36 1.27 10.75 26.33
C ALA A 36 0.24 10.08 25.41
N HIS A 37 -1.00 10.58 25.38
CA HIS A 37 -2.04 10.09 24.48
C HIS A 37 -1.64 10.30 23.01
N GLU A 38 -1.15 11.49 22.67
CA GLU A 38 -0.66 11.79 21.32
C GLU A 38 0.54 10.93 20.94
N ILE A 39 1.49 10.69 21.86
CA ILE A 39 2.62 9.78 21.64
C ILE A 39 2.13 8.36 21.36
N ALA A 40 1.18 7.85 22.15
CA ALA A 40 0.63 6.51 21.96
C ALA A 40 -0.11 6.38 20.61
N ALA A 41 -0.93 7.38 20.26
CA ALA A 41 -1.63 7.42 18.98
C ALA A 41 -0.66 7.49 17.79
N ASN A 42 0.35 8.36 17.87
CA ASN A 42 1.36 8.51 16.84
C ASN A 42 2.20 7.24 16.65
N THR A 43 2.62 6.62 17.75
CA THR A 43 3.40 5.37 17.72
C THR A 43 2.61 4.26 17.03
N LYS A 44 1.34 4.08 17.42
CA LYS A 44 0.45 3.10 16.79
C LYS A 44 0.24 3.39 15.30
N LEU A 45 0.06 4.65 14.93
CA LEU A 45 -0.07 5.05 13.53
C LEU A 45 1.18 4.68 12.72
N ARG A 46 2.37 5.00 13.23
CA ARG A 46 3.64 4.67 12.55
C ARG A 46 3.84 3.17 12.37
N GLN A 47 3.52 2.38 13.40
CA GLN A 47 3.56 0.92 13.31
C GLN A 47 2.65 0.39 12.18
N ARG A 48 1.42 0.91 12.07
CA ARG A 48 0.51 0.52 10.98
C ARG A 48 1.03 0.94 9.61
N LEU A 49 1.62 2.13 9.49
CA LEU A 49 2.21 2.59 8.23
C LEU A 49 3.40 1.70 7.82
N GLU A 50 4.24 1.30 8.77
CA GLU A 50 5.35 0.40 8.53
C GLU A 50 4.88 -1.00 8.10
N GLU A 51 3.85 -1.54 8.76
CA GLU A 51 3.22 -2.80 8.37
C GLU A 51 2.70 -2.78 6.92
N ILE A 52 2.03 -1.69 6.52
CA ILE A 52 1.54 -1.51 5.15
C ILE A 52 2.71 -1.37 4.17
N GLN A 53 3.72 -0.58 4.53
CA GLN A 53 4.88 -0.37 3.67
C GLN A 53 5.67 -1.67 3.45
N ALA A 54 5.76 -2.53 4.46
CA ALA A 54 6.42 -3.84 4.37
C ALA A 54 5.70 -4.81 3.41
N GLN A 55 4.38 -4.65 3.19
CA GLN A 55 3.62 -5.48 2.25
C GLN A 55 3.86 -5.09 0.78
N THR A 56 4.35 -3.86 0.53
CA THR A 56 4.44 -3.28 -0.82
C THR A 56 5.27 -4.13 -1.78
N ASP A 57 6.42 -4.67 -1.36
CA ASP A 57 7.30 -5.42 -2.26
C ASP A 57 6.72 -6.81 -2.60
N ALA A 58 6.07 -7.46 -1.63
CA ALA A 58 5.38 -8.72 -1.85
C ALA A 58 4.20 -8.54 -2.82
N GLU A 59 3.41 -7.48 -2.64
CA GLU A 59 2.29 -7.15 -3.52
C GLU A 59 2.76 -6.81 -4.94
N LYS A 60 3.85 -6.03 -5.07
CA LYS A 60 4.46 -5.74 -6.38
C LYS A 60 4.91 -7.02 -7.08
N ALA A 61 5.62 -7.90 -6.39
CA ALA A 61 6.09 -9.16 -6.96
C ALA A 61 4.91 -10.05 -7.41
N TRP A 62 3.85 -10.11 -6.59
CA TRP A 62 2.61 -10.81 -6.94
C TRP A 62 1.95 -10.22 -8.18
N TRP A 63 1.85 -8.89 -8.26
CA TRP A 63 1.26 -8.18 -9.39
C TRP A 63 2.04 -8.39 -10.68
N GLU A 64 3.37 -8.31 -10.62
CA GLU A 64 4.25 -8.54 -11.78
C GLU A 64 4.09 -9.96 -12.34
N LYS A 65 4.02 -10.98 -11.46
CA LYS A 65 3.74 -12.36 -11.86
C LYS A 65 2.38 -12.48 -12.53
N LYS A 66 1.34 -11.88 -11.95
CA LYS A 66 -0.02 -11.92 -12.48
C LYS A 66 -0.11 -11.23 -13.84
N ARG A 67 0.55 -10.07 -14.00
CA ARG A 67 0.63 -9.34 -15.27
C ARG A 67 1.33 -10.16 -16.35
N GLY A 68 2.45 -10.81 -16.01
CA GLY A 68 3.17 -11.69 -16.93
C GLY A 68 2.31 -12.87 -17.41
N GLN A 69 1.52 -13.48 -16.51
CA GLN A 69 0.58 -14.54 -16.88
C GLN A 69 -0.50 -14.06 -17.84
N ILE A 70 -1.13 -12.92 -17.56
CA ILE A 70 -2.16 -12.33 -18.44
C ILE A 70 -1.59 -12.01 -19.83
N GLN A 71 -0.38 -11.45 -19.89
CA GLN A 71 0.28 -11.14 -21.16
C GLN A 71 0.59 -12.41 -21.96
N ALA A 72 1.05 -13.47 -21.29
CA ALA A 72 1.34 -14.74 -21.95
C ALA A 72 0.07 -15.44 -22.47
N GLU A 73 -1.02 -15.42 -21.70
CA GLU A 73 -2.32 -15.96 -22.12
C GLU A 73 -2.86 -15.20 -23.34
N PHE A 74 -2.80 -13.87 -23.33
CA PHE A 74 -3.25 -13.05 -24.46
C PHE A 74 -2.45 -13.32 -25.75
N MET A 75 -1.12 -13.40 -25.66
CA MET A 75 -0.29 -13.73 -26.83
C MET A 75 -0.59 -15.14 -27.37
N LYS A 76 -0.84 -16.10 -26.48
CA LYS A 76 -1.23 -17.46 -26.88
C LYS A 76 -2.58 -17.47 -27.61
N GLU A 77 -3.57 -16.73 -27.11
CA GLU A 77 -4.88 -16.61 -27.76
C GLU A 77 -4.77 -15.97 -29.15
N LEU A 78 -3.93 -14.94 -29.30
CA LEU A 78 -3.65 -14.34 -30.61
C LEU A 78 -3.02 -15.35 -31.58
N GLU A 79 -1.99 -16.09 -31.15
CA GLU A 79 -1.34 -17.12 -31.98
C GLU A 79 -2.31 -18.25 -32.37
N GLU A 80 -3.19 -18.68 -31.46
CA GLU A 80 -4.24 -19.66 -31.76
C GLU A 80 -5.29 -19.10 -32.73
N SER A 81 -5.63 -17.82 -32.63
CA SER A 81 -6.54 -17.15 -33.57
C SER A 81 -5.94 -17.00 -34.98
N GLU A 82 -4.64 -16.67 -35.09
CA GLU A 82 -3.92 -16.59 -36.37
C GLU A 82 -3.77 -17.97 -37.03
N LYS A 83 -3.53 -19.02 -36.23
CA LYS A 83 -3.50 -20.41 -36.72
C LYS A 83 -4.88 -20.93 -37.14
N GLY A 84 -5.96 -20.42 -36.51
CA GLY A 84 -7.33 -20.63 -36.96
C GLY A 84 -7.60 -19.93 -38.30
N SER A 85 -7.11 -18.70 -38.47
CA SER A 85 -7.30 -17.92 -39.70
C SER A 85 -6.48 -18.44 -40.89
N THR A 86 -5.31 -19.05 -40.66
CA THR A 86 -4.49 -19.66 -41.74
C THR A 86 -5.00 -21.02 -42.21
N LYS A 87 -5.98 -21.63 -41.53
CA LYS A 87 -6.58 -22.90 -41.97
C LYS A 87 -7.79 -22.72 -42.91
N ASP A 88 -8.30 -21.49 -43.06
CA ASP A 88 -9.41 -21.12 -43.96
C ASP A 88 -9.09 -19.93 -44.90
N GLY A 89 -7.81 -19.54 -45.00
CA GLY A 89 -7.36 -18.43 -45.84
C GLY A 89 -6.95 -18.87 -47.24
N ASN A 90 -7.93 -18.91 -48.14
CA ASN A 90 -7.74 -18.86 -49.58
C ASN A 90 -6.69 -17.79 -49.96
N GLU A 91 -5.86 -18.11 -50.94
CA GLU A 91 -4.90 -17.20 -51.58
C GLU A 91 -5.63 -15.91 -52.01
N ASP A 92 -4.95 -14.76 -51.89
CA ASP A 92 -5.38 -13.39 -52.26
C ASP A 92 -5.99 -12.51 -51.15
N ASP A 93 -5.15 -11.90 -50.29
CA ASP A 93 -5.27 -10.46 -49.99
C ASP A 93 -3.98 -9.91 -49.33
N ALA A 94 -3.01 -9.56 -50.16
CA ALA A 94 -1.82 -8.83 -49.70
C ALA A 94 -2.18 -7.34 -49.50
N VAL A 95 -2.72 -6.99 -48.33
CA VAL A 95 -2.88 -5.59 -47.94
C VAL A 95 -1.55 -5.04 -47.44
N VAL A 96 -0.80 -4.44 -48.37
CA VAL A 96 0.38 -3.61 -48.10
C VAL A 96 -0.08 -2.35 -47.36
N VAL A 97 0.18 -2.26 -46.06
CA VAL A 97 -0.01 -1.02 -45.31
C VAL A 97 1.22 -0.12 -45.51
N ASP A 98 1.04 0.95 -46.26
CA ASP A 98 2.03 2.01 -46.45
C ASP A 98 2.32 2.69 -45.09
N SER A 99 3.58 2.69 -44.68
CA SER A 99 4.03 3.33 -43.44
C SER A 99 4.21 4.84 -43.68
N PRO A 100 3.61 5.73 -42.87
CA PRO A 100 3.73 7.16 -43.11
C PRO A 100 5.17 7.63 -42.92
N SER A 101 5.66 8.31 -43.95
CA SER A 101 7.00 8.85 -44.10
C SER A 101 7.39 9.78 -42.95
N LYS A 102 8.49 9.45 -42.28
CA LYS A 102 9.21 10.28 -41.32
C LYS A 102 9.77 11.51 -42.06
N LYS A 103 9.02 12.60 -42.16
CA LYS A 103 9.58 13.90 -42.58
C LYS A 103 10.34 14.52 -41.41
N SER A 104 11.64 14.25 -41.38
CA SER A 104 12.64 15.13 -40.79
C SER A 104 12.52 16.53 -41.41
N GLY A 105 12.15 17.52 -40.61
CA GLY A 105 12.16 18.93 -41.00
C GLY A 105 12.90 19.75 -39.95
N LYS A 106 14.23 19.81 -40.07
CA LYS A 106 15.06 20.82 -39.41
C LYS A 106 15.36 21.91 -40.44
N LYS A 107 14.79 23.09 -40.24
CA LYS A 107 15.40 24.41 -40.47
C LYS A 107 14.46 25.50 -39.98
#